data_AF-A0A1V8TYQ5-F1
#
_entry.id   AF-A0A1V8TYQ5-F1
#
_cell.length_a   1.000
_cell.length_b   1.000
_cell.length_c   1.000
_cell.angle_alpha   90.00
_cell.angle_beta   90.00
_cell.angle_gamma   90.00
#
_symmetry.space_group_name_H-M   'P 1'
#
loop_
_entity.id
_entity.type
_entity.pdbx_description
1 polymer ?
#
loop_
_entity_poly.entity_id
_entity_poly.type
_entity_poly.pdbx_seq_one_letter_code
_entity_poly.pdbx_strand_id
1 'polypeptide(L)'
;MAVGEDAYCTLVMTDSYLPGAAVLANSLRDCGTTKKLAALDLYDYVIPVDRIGNPNPKNLYLMNRGDLLYTFTKINLWRQTQFRKIVYLDADVVALRAPEELFDTREEFAAAPDVGWPDAFNTGVMVISPHMGTYWALKTLASAGDSFDGADQGLLNQYYEHKPWKRLSFKYNCTPSANY
;
A
#
# COMPACT_ATOMS: atom_id res chain seq x y z
N MET A 1 14.14 -15.26 -15.19
CA MET A 1 13.28 -15.09 -14.01
C MET A 1 13.90 -13.99 -13.17
N ALA A 2 13.14 -12.96 -12.79
CA ALA A 2 13.66 -11.94 -11.89
C ALA A 2 14.07 -12.64 -10.58
N VAL A 3 15.37 -12.59 -10.27
CA VAL A 3 15.93 -13.12 -9.03
C VAL A 3 15.64 -12.07 -7.96
N GLY A 4 14.59 -12.30 -7.19
CA GLY A 4 14.17 -11.39 -6.12
C GLY A 4 13.20 -12.11 -5.19
N GLU A 5 13.28 -11.79 -3.90
CA GLU A 5 12.40 -12.39 -2.89
C GLU A 5 10.99 -11.80 -2.97
N ASP A 6 10.01 -12.51 -2.43
CA ASP A 6 8.66 -12.01 -2.22
C ASP A 6 8.52 -11.54 -0.77
N ALA A 7 7.87 -10.39 -0.56
CA ALA A 7 7.69 -9.86 0.78
C ALA A 7 6.29 -9.28 1.00
N TYR A 8 5.77 -9.46 2.21
CA TYR A 8 4.73 -8.58 2.72
C TYR A 8 5.38 -7.30 3.23
N CYS A 9 4.84 -6.15 2.89
CA CYS A 9 5.33 -4.85 3.34
C CYS A 9 4.21 -4.09 4.06
N THR A 10 4.56 -3.35 5.11
CA THR A 10 3.70 -2.32 5.68
C THR A 10 4.50 -1.03 5.91
N LEU A 11 3.81 0.09 6.05
CA LEU A 11 4.42 1.40 6.28
C LEU A 11 4.11 1.88 7.70
N VAL A 12 5.16 2.16 8.47
CA VAL A 12 5.08 2.73 9.80
C VAL A 12 5.64 4.14 9.76
N MET A 13 4.78 5.15 9.93
CA MET A 13 5.19 6.55 9.88
C MET A 13 5.44 7.16 11.27
N THR A 14 4.68 6.72 12.27
CA THR A 14 4.74 7.21 13.66
C THR A 14 4.56 6.05 14.63
N ASP A 15 4.91 6.26 15.90
CA ASP A 15 4.82 5.24 16.94
C ASP A 15 3.39 4.71 17.16
N SER A 16 2.37 5.53 16.85
CA SER A 16 0.97 5.12 16.90
C SER A 16 0.61 4.00 15.92
N TYR A 17 1.41 3.76 14.88
CA TYR A 17 1.21 2.69 13.90
C TYR A 17 1.86 1.38 14.37
N LEU A 18 2.74 1.42 15.37
CA LEU A 18 3.48 0.23 15.84
C LEU A 18 2.56 -0.87 16.37
N PRO A 19 1.51 -0.60 17.17
CA PRO A 19 0.61 -1.67 17.61
C PRO A 19 -0.10 -2.36 16.44
N GLY A 20 -0.54 -1.58 15.44
CA GLY A 20 -1.17 -2.10 14.24
C GLY A 20 -0.22 -2.97 13.42
N ALA A 21 1.00 -2.49 13.15
CA ALA A 21 2.02 -3.26 12.45
C ALA A 21 2.37 -4.56 13.20
N ALA A 22 2.47 -4.53 14.53
CA ALA A 22 2.70 -5.72 15.34
C ALA A 22 1.55 -6.73 15.24
N VAL A 23 0.30 -6.27 15.29
CA VAL A 23 -0.89 -7.12 15.09
C VAL A 23 -0.89 -7.73 13.69
N LEU A 24 -0.59 -6.94 12.66
CA LEU A 24 -0.50 -7.41 11.28
C LEU A 24 0.56 -8.51 11.15
N ALA A 25 1.78 -8.27 11.63
CA ALA A 25 2.88 -9.23 11.55
C ALA A 25 2.53 -10.56 12.25
N ASN A 26 1.98 -10.49 13.47
CA ASN A 26 1.57 -11.67 14.21
C ASN A 26 0.41 -12.40 13.50
N SER A 27 -0.62 -11.68 13.02
CA SER A 27 -1.75 -12.30 12.33
C SER A 27 -1.33 -13.05 11.06
N LEU A 28 -0.35 -12.53 10.31
CA LEU A 28 0.22 -13.24 9.15
C LEU A 28 0.99 -14.50 9.57
N ARG A 29 1.81 -14.42 10.63
CA ARG A 29 2.58 -15.57 11.14
C ARG A 29 1.68 -16.66 11.72
N ASP A 30 0.69 -16.29 12.50
CA ASP A 30 -0.29 -17.22 13.08
C ASP A 30 -1.12 -17.92 12.00
N CYS A 31 -1.36 -17.25 10.87
CA CYS A 31 -1.98 -17.83 9.70
C CYS A 31 -1.02 -18.65 8.81
N GLY A 32 0.22 -18.87 9.24
CA GLY A 32 1.16 -19.79 8.60
C GLY A 32 1.96 -19.21 7.43
N THR A 33 2.10 -17.89 7.29
CA THR A 33 2.94 -17.36 6.19
C THR A 33 4.40 -17.81 6.30
N THR A 34 4.99 -18.19 5.18
CA THR A 34 6.42 -18.49 5.05
C THR A 34 7.21 -17.36 4.40
N LYS A 35 6.52 -16.30 3.94
CA LYS A 35 7.14 -15.17 3.25
C LYS A 35 7.84 -14.24 4.23
N LYS A 36 8.73 -13.41 3.67
CA LYS A 36 9.41 -12.37 4.42
C LYS A 36 8.45 -11.24 4.75
N LEU A 37 8.55 -10.73 5.97
CA LEU A 37 7.81 -9.56 6.42
C LEU A 37 8.78 -8.37 6.44
N ALA A 38 8.41 -7.21 5.89
CA ALA A 38 9.18 -5.97 5.98
C ALA A 38 8.40 -4.83 6.68
N ALA A 39 8.91 -4.35 7.83
CA ALA A 39 8.55 -3.16 8.62
C ALA A 39 9.48 -3.02 9.88
N LEU A 40 9.18 -2.19 10.88
CA LEU A 40 10.04 -1.97 12.07
C LEU A 40 9.88 -3.04 13.18
N ASP A 41 11.01 -3.49 13.75
CA ASP A 41 11.29 -4.33 14.95
C ASP A 41 10.74 -5.78 15.04
N LEU A 42 9.62 -6.12 14.39
CA LEU A 42 9.06 -7.51 14.33
C LEU A 42 9.17 -8.18 12.96
N TYR A 43 9.91 -7.56 12.06
CA TYR A 43 9.94 -7.86 10.64
C TYR A 43 11.34 -8.27 10.20
N ASP A 44 11.44 -9.13 9.19
CA ASP A 44 12.71 -9.57 8.62
C ASP A 44 13.54 -8.40 8.03
N TYR A 45 12.86 -7.36 7.54
CA TYR A 45 13.49 -6.17 6.96
C TYR A 45 12.96 -4.87 7.56
N VAL A 46 13.88 -4.01 8.01
CA VAL A 46 13.61 -2.61 8.38
C VAL A 46 14.21 -1.72 7.30
N ILE A 47 13.37 -1.09 6.49
CA ILE A 47 13.82 -0.27 5.35
C ILE A 47 13.52 1.21 5.65
N PRO A 48 14.53 2.04 5.96
CA PRO A 48 14.31 3.46 6.13
C PRO A 48 13.93 4.09 4.78
N VAL A 49 12.87 4.90 4.77
CA VAL A 49 12.39 5.61 3.59
C VAL A 49 12.16 7.08 3.90
N ASP A 50 12.46 7.93 2.92
CA ASP A 50 12.18 9.36 3.03
C ASP A 50 10.67 9.60 3.01
N ARG A 51 10.18 10.43 3.94
CA ARG A 51 8.79 10.87 3.95
C ARG A 51 8.52 11.75 2.74
N ILE A 52 7.41 11.47 2.07
CA ILE A 52 6.94 12.27 0.93
C ILE A 52 5.62 12.90 1.36
N GLY A 53 5.62 14.23 1.49
CA GLY A 53 4.43 15.01 1.82
C GLY A 53 3.69 15.46 0.57
N ASN A 54 2.37 15.61 0.66
CA ASN A 54 1.58 16.29 -0.37
C ASN A 54 1.96 17.78 -0.41
N PRO A 55 2.45 18.32 -1.55
CA PRO A 55 2.80 19.74 -1.67
C PRO A 55 1.59 20.69 -1.61
N ASN A 56 0.38 20.18 -1.86
CA ASN A 56 -0.88 20.92 -1.84
C ASN A 56 -1.88 20.37 -0.81
N PRO A 57 -1.61 20.49 0.51
CA PRO A 57 -2.39 19.82 1.55
C PRO A 57 -3.72 20.51 1.89
N LYS A 58 -4.12 21.55 1.14
CA LYS A 58 -5.33 22.34 1.44
C LYS A 58 -6.59 21.48 1.52
N ASN A 59 -6.76 20.55 0.58
CA ASN A 59 -7.92 19.64 0.56
C ASN A 59 -7.95 18.71 1.78
N LEU A 60 -6.79 18.19 2.19
CA LEU A 60 -6.68 17.36 3.39
C LEU A 60 -7.11 18.10 4.64
N TYR A 61 -6.66 19.34 4.81
CA TYR A 61 -7.06 20.14 5.97
C TYR A 61 -8.54 20.52 5.95
N LEU A 62 -9.12 20.79 4.77
CA LEU A 62 -10.56 21.03 4.63
C LEU A 62 -11.40 19.80 5.03
N MET A 63 -10.89 18.60 4.77
CA MET A 63 -11.54 17.34 5.14
C MET A 63 -11.21 16.87 6.56
N ASN A 64 -10.45 17.65 7.33
CA ASN A 64 -9.91 17.27 8.65
C ASN A 64 -9.09 15.96 8.61
N ARG A 65 -8.36 15.74 7.51
CA ARG A 65 -7.52 14.55 7.24
C ARG A 65 -6.04 14.90 7.14
N GLY A 66 -5.56 15.77 8.04
CA GLY A 66 -4.15 16.18 8.10
C GLY A 66 -3.18 15.01 8.40
N ASP A 67 -3.69 13.92 8.97
CA ASP A 67 -3.00 12.65 9.18
C ASP A 67 -2.49 12.04 7.86
N LEU A 68 -3.16 12.32 6.74
CA LEU A 68 -2.81 11.76 5.42
C LEU A 68 -1.70 12.53 4.69
N LEU A 69 -1.16 13.60 5.28
CA LEU A 69 -0.18 14.48 4.63
C LEU A 69 1.00 13.71 4.03
N TYR A 70 1.46 12.66 4.71
CA TYR A 70 2.65 11.89 4.33
C TYR A 70 2.34 10.57 3.63
N THR A 71 1.09 10.35 3.21
CA THR A 71 0.67 9.10 2.55
C THR A 71 1.41 8.82 1.24
N PHE A 72 1.88 9.86 0.53
CA PHE A 72 2.74 9.71 -0.65
C PHE A 72 4.04 8.94 -0.36
N THR A 73 4.42 8.77 0.91
CA THR A 73 5.55 7.91 1.31
C THR A 73 5.40 6.47 0.79
N LYS A 74 4.17 5.98 0.57
CA LYS A 74 3.90 4.67 -0.07
C LYS A 74 4.52 4.52 -1.46
N ILE A 75 4.82 5.61 -2.17
CA ILE A 75 5.52 5.59 -3.47
C ILE A 75 6.87 4.85 -3.37
N ASN A 76 7.52 4.88 -2.19
CA ASN A 76 8.78 4.17 -1.97
C ASN A 76 8.65 2.63 -2.11
N LEU A 77 7.45 2.05 -2.17
CA LEU A 77 7.26 0.61 -2.46
C LEU A 77 7.80 0.25 -3.86
N TRP A 78 7.62 1.12 -4.85
CA TRP A 78 8.03 0.85 -6.24
C TRP A 78 9.54 0.89 -6.47
N ARG A 79 10.33 1.48 -5.55
CA ARG A 79 11.80 1.45 -5.63
C ARG A 79 12.44 0.27 -4.90
N GLN A 80 11.67 -0.57 -4.20
CA GLN A 80 12.16 -1.76 -3.50
C GLN A 80 12.45 -2.92 -4.48
N THR A 81 13.33 -2.66 -5.43
CA THR A 81 13.66 -3.58 -6.54
C THR A 81 14.44 -4.83 -6.13
N GLN A 82 14.85 -4.92 -4.86
CA GLN A 82 15.34 -6.17 -4.26
C GLN A 82 14.24 -7.24 -4.14
N PHE A 83 12.97 -6.84 -4.16
CA PHE A 83 11.83 -7.76 -4.16
C PHE A 83 11.29 -7.97 -5.57
N ARG A 84 10.95 -9.22 -5.89
CA ARG A 84 10.23 -9.58 -7.11
C ARG A 84 8.78 -9.12 -7.04
N LYS A 85 8.15 -9.30 -5.88
CA LYS A 85 6.75 -8.94 -5.65
C LYS A 85 6.54 -8.52 -4.20
N ILE A 86 5.73 -7.48 -4.04
CA ILE A 86 5.33 -6.95 -2.75
C ILE A 86 3.82 -7.12 -2.62
N VAL A 87 3.39 -7.68 -1.50
CA VAL A 87 2.00 -7.57 -1.04
C VAL A 87 2.01 -6.53 0.09
N TYR A 88 1.56 -5.33 -0.24
CA TYR A 88 1.46 -4.23 0.71
C TYR A 88 0.15 -4.31 1.49
N LEU A 89 0.23 -4.11 2.79
CA LEU A 89 -0.88 -4.09 3.74
C LEU A 89 -0.69 -2.86 4.65
N ASP A 90 -1.69 -1.99 4.75
CA ASP A 90 -1.67 -0.90 5.72
C ASP A 90 -1.59 -1.46 7.16
N ALA A 91 -1.00 -0.68 8.07
CA ALA A 91 -0.75 -1.14 9.44
C ALA A 91 -2.04 -1.36 10.26
N ASP A 92 -3.18 -0.89 9.77
CA ASP A 92 -4.51 -1.10 10.35
C ASP A 92 -5.25 -2.33 9.75
N VAL A 93 -4.59 -3.10 8.89
CA VAL A 93 -5.12 -4.37 8.35
C VAL A 93 -4.83 -5.51 9.31
N VAL A 94 -5.81 -6.41 9.47
CA VAL A 94 -5.65 -7.69 10.19
C VAL A 94 -5.88 -8.84 9.23
N ALA A 95 -4.91 -9.76 9.15
CA ALA A 95 -5.03 -10.94 8.31
C ALA A 95 -5.79 -12.05 9.04
N LEU A 96 -6.95 -12.45 8.53
CA LEU A 96 -7.67 -13.66 8.99
C LEU A 96 -7.13 -14.96 8.36
N ARG A 97 -6.36 -14.80 7.27
CA ARG A 97 -5.59 -15.84 6.57
C ARG A 97 -4.45 -15.14 5.83
N ALA A 98 -3.26 -15.73 5.79
CA ALA A 98 -2.17 -15.25 4.97
C ALA A 98 -2.51 -15.41 3.47
N PRO A 99 -2.58 -14.32 2.68
CA PRO A 99 -3.03 -14.38 1.29
C PRO A 99 -1.86 -14.67 0.33
N GLU A 100 -1.21 -15.83 0.51
CA GLU A 100 -0.01 -16.24 -0.24
C GLU A 100 -0.22 -16.26 -1.75
N GLU A 101 -1.41 -16.63 -2.21
CA GLU A 101 -1.75 -16.67 -3.63
C GLU A 101 -1.67 -15.29 -4.32
N LEU A 102 -1.64 -14.19 -3.57
CA LEU A 102 -1.46 -12.86 -4.14
C LEU A 102 -0.08 -12.69 -4.81
N PHE A 103 0.95 -13.41 -4.34
CA PHE A 103 2.29 -13.41 -4.96
C PHE A 103 2.33 -14.07 -6.35
N ASP A 104 1.31 -14.85 -6.71
CA ASP A 104 1.19 -15.48 -8.03
C ASP A 104 0.40 -14.62 -9.04
N THR A 105 -0.09 -13.44 -8.62
CA THR A 105 -0.71 -12.45 -9.50
C THR A 105 0.24 -12.10 -10.65
N ARG A 106 -0.22 -12.13 -11.90
CA ARG A 106 0.65 -11.92 -13.08
C ARG A 106 0.86 -10.44 -13.38
N GLU A 107 -0.13 -9.64 -13.03
CA GLU A 107 -0.20 -8.21 -13.23
C GLU A 107 0.80 -7.47 -12.34
N GLU A 108 1.29 -6.34 -12.83
CA GLU A 108 2.24 -5.51 -12.09
C GLU A 108 1.59 -4.79 -10.90
N PHE A 109 0.28 -4.54 -10.99
CA PHE A 109 -0.51 -3.90 -9.96
C PHE A 109 -1.86 -4.59 -9.80
N ALA A 110 -2.24 -4.84 -8.55
CA ALA A 110 -3.57 -5.31 -8.18
C ALA A 110 -4.00 -4.70 -6.85
N ALA A 111 -5.29 -4.43 -6.71
CA ALA A 111 -5.86 -3.89 -5.48
C ALA A 111 -7.33 -4.31 -5.37
N ALA A 112 -7.89 -4.20 -4.17
CA ALA A 112 -9.33 -4.42 -3.97
C ALA A 112 -10.11 -3.13 -4.29
N PRO A 113 -11.37 -3.23 -4.77
CA PRO A 113 -12.21 -2.07 -5.00
C PRO A 113 -12.50 -1.32 -3.69
N ASP A 114 -12.61 0.01 -3.78
CA ASP A 114 -13.06 0.83 -2.67
C ASP A 114 -14.56 0.62 -2.39
N VAL A 115 -14.94 0.68 -1.12
CA VAL A 115 -16.35 0.47 -0.69
C VAL A 115 -17.25 1.66 -1.03
N GLY A 116 -16.71 2.88 -0.99
CA GLY A 116 -17.46 4.11 -1.26
C GLY A 116 -17.61 4.38 -2.75
N TRP A 117 -16.55 4.17 -3.53
CA TRP A 117 -16.55 4.35 -4.98
C TRP A 117 -15.92 3.15 -5.71
N PRO A 118 -16.72 2.14 -6.13
CA PRO A 118 -16.21 0.84 -6.57
C PRO A 118 -15.50 0.82 -7.93
N ASP A 119 -15.49 1.94 -8.65
CA ASP A 119 -14.66 2.15 -9.84
C ASP A 119 -13.21 2.52 -9.47
N ALA A 120 -12.99 3.02 -8.25
CA ALA A 120 -11.69 3.22 -7.67
C ALA A 120 -11.26 1.98 -6.87
N PHE A 121 -9.96 1.80 -6.69
CA PHE A 121 -9.41 0.83 -5.76
C PHE A 121 -9.00 1.48 -4.44
N ASN A 122 -9.01 0.67 -3.39
CA ASN A 122 -8.51 1.03 -2.08
C ASN A 122 -7.02 0.67 -1.95
N THR A 123 -6.21 1.56 -1.40
CA THR A 123 -4.74 1.41 -1.29
C THR A 123 -4.27 0.81 0.03
N GLY A 124 -5.18 0.29 0.85
CA GLY A 124 -4.88 -0.44 2.07
C GLY A 124 -4.32 -1.84 1.82
N VAL A 125 -4.64 -2.46 0.67
CA VAL A 125 -4.10 -3.75 0.26
C VAL A 125 -3.76 -3.72 -1.23
N MET A 126 -2.49 -3.89 -1.56
CA MET A 126 -1.98 -3.80 -2.93
C MET A 126 -0.99 -4.92 -3.24
N VAL A 127 -1.02 -5.44 -4.47
CA VAL A 127 0.05 -6.27 -5.03
C VAL A 127 0.84 -5.40 -5.98
N ILE A 128 2.16 -5.35 -5.79
CA ILE A 128 3.06 -4.46 -6.52
C ILE A 128 4.24 -5.27 -7.06
N SER A 129 4.55 -5.10 -8.34
CA SER A 129 5.84 -5.47 -8.92
C SER A 129 6.73 -4.23 -8.93
N PRO A 130 7.77 -4.14 -8.06
CA PRO A 130 8.59 -2.95 -7.95
C PRO A 130 9.30 -2.61 -9.27
N HIS A 131 9.25 -1.34 -9.66
CA HIS A 131 9.87 -0.87 -10.89
C HIS A 131 10.25 0.61 -10.78
N MET A 132 11.53 0.92 -11.04
CA MET A 132 12.05 2.29 -10.92
C MET A 132 11.37 3.29 -11.86
N GLY A 133 10.95 2.86 -13.05
CA GLY A 133 10.19 3.73 -13.97
C GLY A 133 8.85 4.15 -13.37
N THR A 134 8.16 3.24 -12.69
CA THR A 134 6.89 3.53 -12.02
C THR A 134 7.09 4.43 -10.81
N TYR A 135 8.15 4.19 -10.03
CA TYR A 135 8.55 5.07 -8.92
C TYR A 135 8.74 6.52 -9.38
N TRP A 136 9.50 6.76 -10.45
CA TRP A 136 9.75 8.12 -10.95
C TRP A 136 8.49 8.78 -11.51
N ALA A 137 7.63 8.02 -12.20
CA ALA A 137 6.38 8.53 -12.71
C ALA A 137 5.43 8.96 -11.58
N LEU A 138 5.26 8.12 -10.56
CA LEU A 138 4.47 8.43 -9.37
C LEU A 138 5.03 9.62 -8.59
N LYS A 139 6.35 9.69 -8.43
CA LYS A 139 7.01 10.81 -7.75
C LYS A 139 6.80 12.13 -8.50
N THR A 140 6.82 12.08 -9.84
CA THR A 140 6.56 13.25 -10.69
C THR A 140 5.11 13.72 -10.53
N LEU A 141 4.15 12.80 -10.58
CA LEU A 141 2.72 13.09 -10.37
C LEU A 141 2.47 13.68 -8.96
N ALA A 142 3.06 13.08 -7.93
CA ALA A 142 2.97 13.58 -6.56
C ALA A 142 3.57 14.99 -6.40
N SER A 143 4.65 15.29 -7.12
CA SER A 143 5.29 16.62 -7.09
C SER A 143 4.45 17.69 -7.79
N ALA A 144 3.61 17.31 -8.75
CA ALA A 144 2.60 18.20 -9.32
C ALA A 144 1.44 18.48 -8.33
N GLY A 145 1.33 17.70 -7.25
CA GLY A 145 0.28 17.81 -6.25
C GLY A 145 -1.09 17.38 -6.78
N ASP A 146 -1.10 16.53 -7.81
CA ASP A 146 -2.32 15.99 -8.40
C ASP A 146 -2.73 14.74 -7.61
N SER A 147 -3.80 14.86 -6.83
CA SER A 147 -4.47 13.78 -6.13
C SER A 147 -5.89 14.24 -5.82
N PHE A 148 -6.90 13.51 -6.31
CA PHE A 148 -8.29 13.96 -6.15
C PHE A 148 -8.76 13.96 -4.68
N ASP A 149 -8.21 13.09 -3.83
CA ASP A 149 -8.49 13.04 -2.38
C ASP A 149 -7.40 13.72 -1.55
N GLY A 150 -6.32 14.18 -2.20
CA GLY A 150 -5.14 14.75 -1.55
C GLY A 150 -4.24 13.73 -0.86
N ALA A 151 -4.50 12.43 -0.99
CA ALA A 151 -3.77 11.32 -0.38
C ALA A 151 -3.29 10.30 -1.43
N ASP A 152 -2.71 9.20 -0.97
CA ASP A 152 -2.16 8.14 -1.82
C ASP A 152 -3.23 7.45 -2.68
N GLN A 153 -4.44 7.25 -2.16
CA GLN A 153 -5.51 6.58 -2.89
C GLN A 153 -5.89 7.36 -4.16
N GLY A 154 -6.06 8.68 -4.05
CA GLY A 154 -6.35 9.53 -5.20
C GLY A 154 -5.22 9.55 -6.23
N LEU A 155 -3.98 9.74 -5.76
CA LEU A 155 -2.78 9.76 -6.60
C LEU A 155 -2.61 8.45 -7.39
N LEU A 156 -2.73 7.31 -6.70
CA LEU A 156 -2.56 6.00 -7.32
C LEU A 156 -3.68 5.69 -8.30
N ASN A 157 -4.94 6.00 -7.96
CA ASN A 157 -6.06 5.80 -8.87
C ASN A 157 -5.90 6.63 -10.16
N GLN A 158 -5.46 7.89 -10.06
CA GLN A 158 -5.15 8.71 -11.24
C GLN A 158 -4.02 8.12 -12.08
N TYR A 159 -2.94 7.64 -11.45
CA TYR A 159 -1.84 7.02 -12.20
C TYR A 159 -2.27 5.75 -12.95
N TYR A 160 -3.18 4.96 -12.37
CA TYR A 160 -3.65 3.69 -12.94
C TYR A 160 -4.96 3.81 -13.75
N GLU A 161 -5.58 4.98 -13.87
CA GLU A 161 -6.87 5.20 -14.54
C GLU A 161 -6.91 4.64 -15.98
N HIS A 162 -5.82 4.81 -16.71
CA HIS A 162 -5.67 4.33 -18.10
C HIS A 162 -4.63 3.21 -18.24
N LYS A 163 -4.30 2.53 -17.14
CA LYS A 163 -3.33 1.43 -17.11
C LYS A 163 -4.02 0.15 -16.66
N PRO A 164 -3.54 -1.02 -17.13
CA PRO A 164 -4.08 -2.28 -16.65
C PRO A 164 -3.75 -2.46 -15.16
N TRP A 165 -4.75 -2.84 -14.38
CA TRP A 165 -4.60 -3.33 -13.02
C TRP A 165 -5.60 -4.45 -12.77
N LYS A 166 -5.29 -5.35 -11.84
CA LYS A 166 -6.18 -6.46 -11.48
C LYS A 166 -7.05 -6.11 -10.28
N ARG A 167 -8.36 -6.26 -10.46
CA ARG A 167 -9.33 -6.17 -9.36
C ARG A 167 -9.27 -7.43 -8.49
N LEU A 168 -8.81 -7.27 -7.25
CA LEU A 168 -8.85 -8.31 -6.24
C LEU A 168 -10.28 -8.48 -5.70
N SER A 169 -10.58 -9.66 -5.17
CA SER A 169 -11.82 -9.86 -4.42
C SER A 169 -11.86 -8.92 -3.21
N PHE A 170 -13.03 -8.35 -2.92
CA PHE A 170 -13.24 -7.52 -1.73
C PHE A 170 -12.87 -8.23 -0.42
N LYS A 171 -12.87 -9.57 -0.39
CA LYS A 171 -12.41 -10.37 0.76
C LYS A 171 -10.97 -10.09 1.18
N TYR A 172 -10.12 -9.59 0.28
CA TYR A 172 -8.73 -9.24 0.59
C TYR A 172 -8.58 -7.88 1.25
N ASN A 173 -9.58 -7.00 1.17
CA ASN A 173 -9.57 -5.68 1.79
C ASN A 173 -11.00 -5.30 2.20
N CYS A 174 -11.51 -6.01 3.20
CA CYS A 174 -12.87 -5.79 3.68
C CYS A 174 -12.87 -4.61 4.63
N THR A 175 -13.38 -3.47 4.17
CA THR A 175 -13.56 -2.28 5.01
C THR A 175 -14.93 -2.35 5.68
N PRO A 176 -15.02 -2.53 7.01
CA PRO A 176 -16.31 -2.49 7.69
C PRO A 176 -16.83 -1.05 7.71
N SER A 177 -17.77 -0.72 6.81
CA SER A 177 -18.48 0.56 6.85
C SER A 177 -19.70 0.44 7.77
N ALA A 178 -19.70 1.22 8.87
CA ALA A 178 -20.85 1.33 9.77
C ALA A 178 -22.01 2.16 9.20
N ASN A 179 -21.83 2.75 8.01
CA ASN A 179 -22.82 3.59 7.34
C ASN A 179 -23.27 2.90 6.05
N TYR A 180 -24.48 2.34 6.10
CA TYR A 180 -25.34 2.05 4.95
C TYR A 180 -26.66 2.79 5.15
#